data_AF-A0A1G5Q9D7-F1
#
_entry.id   AF-A0A1G5Q9D7-F1
#
_cell.length_a   1.000
_cell.length_b   1.000
_cell.length_c   1.000
_cell.angle_alpha   90.00
_cell.angle_beta   90.00
_cell.angle_gamma   90.00
#
_symmetry.space_group_name_H-M   'P 1'
#
loop_
_entity.id
_entity.type
_entity.pdbx_description
1 polymer ?
#
loop_
_entity_poly.entity_id
_entity_poly.type
_entity_poly.pdbx_seq_one_letter_code
_entity_poly.pdbx_strand_id
1 'polypeptide(L)'
;MLLGGTGFSRRKTLTTLIGVNFCRIVVRSGGAIPSRSAPRSRAPAVKITQLPEWSSSLESTAAHTQSLKKLLTAVYALQALSFLFPVTFIVGVVLDYVKRGEATDAWLASHFRWQIRTFWFTVLWSLLGGLTAGFGVGLLILFATAVWLIYRIAKGWLNLSDGKAV
;
A
#
# COMPACT_ATOMS: atom_id res chain seq x y z
N MET A 1 50.08 -36.83 -14.51
CA MET A 1 49.45 -35.61 -13.95
C MET A 1 48.18 -35.35 -14.76
N LEU A 2 47.04 -36.02 -14.51
CA LEU A 2 46.03 -35.88 -13.45
C LEU A 2 45.35 -34.50 -13.35
N LEU A 3 44.06 -34.50 -13.75
CA LEU A 3 42.91 -33.64 -13.39
C LEU A 3 43.00 -32.18 -13.89
N GLY A 4 42.03 -31.61 -14.63
CA GLY A 4 40.57 -31.68 -14.48
C GLY A 4 40.09 -30.27 -14.07
N GLY A 5 39.10 -29.68 -14.74
CA GLY A 5 38.53 -28.41 -14.27
C GLY A 5 37.73 -27.60 -15.27
N THR A 6 36.42 -27.86 -15.30
CA THR A 6 35.36 -27.09 -15.95
C THR A 6 35.29 -25.62 -15.48
N GLY A 7 35.29 -24.67 -16.42
CA GLY A 7 34.92 -23.28 -16.18
C GLY A 7 33.44 -23.02 -16.48
N PHE A 8 32.58 -23.43 -15.56
CA PHE A 8 31.18 -23.05 -15.49
C PHE A 8 31.09 -21.59 -15.00
N SER A 9 30.52 -20.68 -15.79
CA SER A 9 29.56 -19.72 -15.22
C SER A 9 28.61 -19.18 -16.28
N ARG A 10 27.44 -19.82 -16.29
CA ARG A 10 26.23 -19.38 -16.97
C ARG A 10 25.78 -18.00 -16.48
N ARG A 11 25.30 -17.21 -17.44
CA ARG A 11 24.03 -16.45 -17.41
C ARG A 11 23.66 -15.75 -16.10
N LYS A 12 23.63 -14.42 -16.14
CA LYS A 12 22.60 -13.65 -15.42
C LYS A 12 21.82 -12.78 -16.39
N THR A 13 21.23 -13.44 -17.38
CA THR A 13 19.89 -13.09 -17.88
C THR A 13 18.89 -13.29 -16.73
N LEU A 14 17.79 -12.55 -16.74
CA LEU A 14 16.62 -12.67 -15.85
C LEU A 14 16.69 -11.92 -14.51
N THR A 15 16.57 -10.61 -14.65
CA THR A 15 15.74 -9.73 -13.81
C THR A 15 14.28 -10.23 -13.78
N THR A 16 14.03 -11.42 -13.22
CA THR A 16 12.69 -11.96 -12.92
C THR A 16 12.84 -13.11 -11.93
N LEU A 17 13.22 -12.80 -10.69
CA LEU A 17 13.11 -13.72 -9.55
C LEU A 17 12.54 -12.91 -8.37
N ILE A 18 11.23 -12.96 -8.17
CA ILE A 18 10.62 -13.88 -7.21
C ILE A 18 10.85 -13.39 -5.76
N GLY A 19 10.38 -12.17 -5.47
CA GLY A 19 10.17 -11.69 -4.11
C GLY A 19 8.82 -12.14 -3.49
N VAL A 20 8.04 -12.95 -4.21
CA VAL A 20 6.66 -13.33 -3.81
C VAL A 20 6.58 -14.78 -3.30
N ASN A 21 7.68 -15.56 -3.33
CA ASN A 21 7.62 -16.99 -3.02
C ASN A 21 8.16 -17.38 -1.64
N PHE A 22 8.74 -16.44 -0.87
CA PHE A 22 9.24 -16.77 0.48
C PHE A 22 8.13 -16.86 1.53
N CYS A 23 7.05 -16.08 1.38
CA CYS A 23 5.91 -16.12 2.32
C CYS A 23 5.06 -17.42 2.18
N ARG A 24 5.23 -18.17 1.08
CA ARG A 24 4.42 -19.37 0.80
C ARG A 24 5.10 -20.69 1.18
N ILE A 25 6.41 -20.69 1.48
CA ILE A 25 7.16 -21.92 1.80
C ILE A 25 7.04 -22.31 3.28
N VAL A 26 6.85 -21.37 4.21
CA VAL A 26 6.73 -21.69 5.65
C VAL A 26 5.31 -22.12 6.07
N VAL A 27 4.27 -21.80 5.28
CA VAL A 27 2.87 -22.16 5.62
C VAL A 27 2.47 -23.55 5.07
N ARG A 28 3.38 -24.27 4.41
CA ARG A 28 3.11 -25.58 3.75
C ARG A 28 3.86 -26.76 4.38
N SER A 29 4.05 -26.75 5.69
CA SER A 29 4.36 -27.97 6.46
C SER A 29 3.23 -28.21 7.46
N GLY A 30 2.41 -29.23 7.17
CA GLY A 30 1.21 -29.59 7.91
C GLY A 30 1.47 -30.05 9.34
N GLY A 31 1.47 -29.12 10.28
CA GLY A 31 1.11 -29.38 11.65
C GLY A 31 -0.39 -29.08 11.82
N ALA A 32 -1.21 -30.12 12.02
CA ALA A 32 -2.53 -29.93 12.60
C ALA A 32 -2.34 -29.11 13.89
N ILE A 33 -2.94 -27.92 13.96
CA ILE A 33 -3.03 -27.19 15.23
C ILE A 33 -3.89 -28.09 16.12
N PRO A 34 -3.34 -28.74 17.17
CA PRO A 34 -4.20 -29.46 18.08
C PRO A 34 -5.20 -28.45 18.63
N SER A 35 -6.49 -28.73 18.51
CA SER A 35 -7.54 -27.97 19.18
C SER A 35 -7.31 -28.15 20.68
N ARG A 36 -6.43 -27.34 21.25
CA ARG A 36 -6.28 -27.21 22.70
C ARG A 36 -7.61 -26.63 23.17
N SER A 37 -8.51 -27.50 23.59
CA SER A 37 -9.61 -27.16 24.46
C SER A 37 -8.97 -26.63 25.75
N ALA A 38 -8.66 -25.33 25.75
CA ALA A 38 -8.19 -24.66 26.94
C ALA A 38 -9.21 -24.98 28.04
N PRO A 39 -8.81 -25.60 29.17
CA PRO A 39 -9.72 -25.76 30.27
C PRO A 39 -10.25 -24.37 30.59
N ARG A 40 -11.57 -24.21 30.58
CA ARG A 40 -12.26 -22.99 31.01
C ARG A 40 -12.12 -22.89 32.54
N SER A 41 -10.89 -22.88 33.03
CA SER A 41 -10.57 -22.51 34.40
C SER A 41 -11.10 -21.11 34.56
N ARG A 42 -12.04 -20.95 35.48
CA ARG A 42 -12.61 -19.66 35.89
C ARG A 42 -11.45 -18.76 36.27
N ALA A 43 -10.99 -17.93 35.32
CA ALA A 43 -9.88 -17.03 35.54
C ALA A 43 -10.25 -16.17 36.75
N PRO A 44 -9.40 -16.09 37.79
CA PRO A 44 -9.70 -15.23 38.92
C PRO A 44 -9.86 -13.81 38.38
N ALA A 45 -10.83 -13.08 38.93
CA ALA A 45 -11.01 -11.66 38.63
C ALA A 45 -9.80 -10.90 39.19
N VAL A 46 -8.69 -10.92 38.44
CA VAL A 46 -7.50 -10.15 38.74
C VAL A 46 -7.90 -8.69 38.59
N LYS A 47 -7.99 -7.99 39.72
CA LYS A 47 -8.17 -6.54 39.76
C LYS A 47 -6.87 -5.92 39.26
N ILE A 48 -6.73 -5.79 37.94
CA ILE A 48 -5.60 -5.10 37.32
C ILE A 48 -5.81 -3.60 37.59
N THR A 49 -5.42 -3.16 38.79
CA THR A 49 -5.52 -1.77 39.25
C THR A 49 -4.39 -0.90 38.68
N GLN A 50 -3.38 -1.51 38.06
CA GLN A 50 -2.32 -0.85 37.31
C GLN A 50 -2.22 -1.54 35.96
N LEU A 51 -2.54 -0.83 34.89
CA LEU A 51 -2.31 -1.37 33.55
C LEU A 51 -0.81 -1.53 33.36
N PRO A 52 -0.35 -2.71 32.90
CA PRO A 52 1.07 -2.97 32.69
C PRO A 52 1.63 -1.99 31.65
N GLU A 53 2.90 -1.59 31.79
CA GLU A 53 3.52 -0.52 31.01
C GLU A 53 3.35 -0.67 29.48
N TRP A 54 3.26 -1.90 28.96
CA TRP A 54 2.99 -2.17 27.55
C TRP A 54 1.62 -1.64 27.05
N SER A 55 0.64 -1.39 27.92
CA SER A 55 -0.64 -0.81 27.52
C SER A 55 -0.45 0.58 26.91
N SER A 56 0.43 1.39 27.50
CA SER A 56 0.79 2.72 26.99
C SER A 56 1.45 2.66 25.60
N SER A 57 2.21 1.59 25.33
CA SER A 57 2.78 1.34 24.00
C SER A 57 1.72 0.96 22.96
N LEU A 58 0.65 0.23 23.34
CA LEU A 58 -0.47 -0.06 22.44
C LEU A 58 -1.32 1.18 22.18
N GLU A 59 -1.57 1.98 23.22
CA GLU A 59 -2.32 3.23 23.12
C GLU A 59 -1.63 4.20 22.13
N SER A 60 -0.31 4.37 22.26
CA SER A 60 0.47 5.24 21.36
C SER A 60 0.49 4.72 19.92
N THR A 61 0.59 3.40 19.72
CA THR A 61 0.56 2.78 18.38
C THR A 61 -0.83 2.93 17.73
N ALA A 62 -1.90 2.75 18.50
CA ALA A 62 -3.27 2.94 18.03
C ALA A 62 -3.55 4.40 17.68
N ALA A 63 -3.13 5.34 18.53
CA ALA A 63 -3.27 6.78 18.27
C ALA A 63 -2.48 7.22 17.02
N HIS A 64 -1.25 6.74 16.86
CA HIS A 64 -0.44 7.01 15.66
C HIS A 64 -1.14 6.51 14.39
N THR A 65 -1.65 5.27 14.41
CA THR A 65 -2.41 4.70 13.29
C THR A 65 -3.66 5.52 12.96
N GLN A 66 -4.39 6.01 13.96
CA GLN A 66 -5.57 6.86 13.74
C GLN A 66 -5.20 8.20 13.11
N SER A 67 -4.06 8.80 13.51
CA SER A 67 -3.57 10.04 12.91
C SER A 67 -3.20 9.86 11.43
N LEU A 68 -2.54 8.74 11.09
CA LEU A 68 -2.20 8.40 9.70
C LEU A 68 -3.46 8.15 8.86
N LYS A 69 -4.46 7.46 9.41
CA LYS A 69 -5.76 7.29 8.74
C LYS A 69 -6.44 8.62 8.45
N LYS A 70 -6.48 9.54 9.42
CA LYS A 70 -7.04 10.88 9.23
C LYS A 70 -6.30 11.66 8.14
N LEU A 71 -4.96 11.57 8.10
CA LEU A 71 -4.16 12.18 7.04
C LEU A 71 -4.47 11.59 5.67
N LEU A 72 -4.54 10.26 5.53
CA LEU A 72 -4.91 9.63 4.26
C LEU A 72 -6.32 10.05 3.80
N THR A 73 -7.29 10.11 4.72
CA THR A 73 -8.64 10.59 4.42
C THR A 73 -8.62 12.04 3.95
N ALA A 74 -7.83 12.89 4.60
CA ALA A 74 -7.66 14.29 4.19
C ALA A 74 -7.02 14.38 2.80
N VAL A 75 -6.00 13.56 2.50
CA VAL A 75 -5.36 13.51 1.17
C VAL A 75 -6.37 13.07 0.11
N TYR A 76 -7.19 12.05 0.37
CA TYR A 76 -8.26 11.66 -0.55
C TYR A 76 -9.29 12.76 -0.78
N ALA A 77 -9.68 13.49 0.27
CA ALA A 77 -10.56 14.64 0.13
C ALA A 77 -9.90 15.76 -0.71
N LEU A 78 -8.62 16.06 -0.48
CA LEU A 78 -7.85 17.02 -1.27
C LEU A 78 -7.70 16.60 -2.74
N GLN A 79 -7.58 15.30 -2.99
CA GLN A 79 -7.47 14.70 -4.32
C GLN A 79 -8.83 14.66 -5.05
N ALA A 80 -9.94 14.59 -4.31
CA ALA A 80 -11.26 14.85 -4.88
C ALA A 80 -11.45 16.34 -5.20
N LEU A 81 -10.95 17.24 -4.33
CA LEU A 81 -10.93 18.69 -4.59
C LEU A 81 -9.99 19.09 -5.73
N SER A 82 -9.00 18.26 -6.09
CA SER A 82 -8.05 18.60 -7.17
C SER A 82 -8.69 18.60 -8.56
N PHE A 83 -9.92 18.08 -8.70
CA PHE A 83 -10.74 18.32 -9.89
C PHE A 83 -11.01 19.82 -10.12
N LEU A 84 -10.93 20.65 -9.07
CA LEU A 84 -11.01 22.10 -9.16
C LEU A 84 -9.64 22.80 -9.13
N PHE A 85 -8.61 22.19 -8.51
CA PHE A 85 -7.27 22.78 -8.36
C PHE A 85 -6.15 21.76 -8.59
N PRO A 86 -5.46 21.75 -9.76
CA PRO A 86 -4.36 20.82 -10.03
C PRO A 86 -3.18 20.94 -9.04
N VAL A 87 -3.11 22.06 -8.30
CA VAL A 87 -2.09 22.31 -7.28
C VAL A 87 -2.24 21.39 -6.05
N THR A 88 -3.46 21.04 -5.65
CA THR A 88 -3.65 20.10 -4.51
C THR A 88 -3.22 18.68 -4.86
N PHE A 89 -3.21 18.33 -6.15
CA PHE A 89 -2.72 17.04 -6.65
C PHE A 89 -1.20 16.87 -6.44
N ILE A 90 -0.45 17.98 -6.52
CA ILE A 90 1.01 17.99 -6.28
C ILE A 90 1.31 17.81 -4.78
N VAL A 91 0.56 18.49 -3.91
CA VAL A 91 0.74 18.34 -2.44
C VAL A 91 0.49 16.89 -2.01
N GLY A 92 -0.53 16.24 -2.58
CA GLY A 92 -0.83 14.83 -2.30
C GLY A 92 0.34 13.89 -2.62
N VAL A 93 0.93 13.99 -3.82
CA VAL A 93 2.06 13.12 -4.19
C VAL A 93 3.32 13.40 -3.38
N VAL A 94 3.56 14.67 -3.00
CA VAL A 94 4.69 15.03 -2.12
C VAL A 94 4.53 14.37 -0.75
N LEU A 95 3.33 14.42 -0.16
CA LEU A 95 3.04 13.73 1.10
C LEU A 95 3.24 12.22 0.97
N ASP A 96 2.82 11.62 -0.14
CA ASP A 96 3.05 10.19 -0.38
C ASP A 96 4.54 9.84 -0.42
N TYR A 97 5.38 10.65 -1.07
CA TYR A 97 6.83 10.42 -1.12
C TYR A 97 7.48 10.57 0.25
N VAL A 98 7.10 11.59 1.02
CA VAL A 98 7.66 11.84 2.36
C VAL A 98 7.22 10.76 3.34
N LYS A 99 5.92 10.42 3.38
CA LYS A 99 5.35 9.47 4.34
C LYS A 99 5.53 8.01 3.97
N ARG A 100 5.86 7.70 2.71
CA ARG A 100 6.20 6.32 2.30
C ARG A 100 7.34 5.72 3.13
N GLY A 101 8.29 6.52 3.60
CA GLY A 101 9.40 6.05 4.44
C GLY A 101 8.99 5.64 5.86
N GLU A 102 7.88 6.17 6.36
CA GLU A 102 7.34 5.86 7.71
C GLU A 102 6.40 4.65 7.70
N ALA A 103 6.05 4.11 6.53
CA ALA A 103 5.12 3.01 6.38
C ALA A 103 5.82 1.66 6.66
N THR A 104 5.82 1.22 7.93
CA THR A 104 6.40 -0.07 8.35
C THR A 104 5.63 -1.27 7.79
N ASP A 105 4.32 -1.11 7.58
CA ASP A 105 3.43 -2.16 7.08
C ASP A 105 3.48 -2.29 5.55
N ALA A 106 3.72 -3.52 5.07
CA ALA A 106 3.80 -3.82 3.64
C ALA A 106 2.50 -3.48 2.87
N TRP A 107 1.34 -3.60 3.52
CA TRP A 107 0.05 -3.26 2.92
C TRP A 107 -0.11 -1.74 2.76
N LEU A 108 0.40 -0.93 3.70
CA LEU A 108 0.37 0.53 3.64
C LEU A 108 1.36 1.06 2.58
N ALA A 109 2.56 0.48 2.52
CA ALA A 109 3.54 0.75 1.47
C ALA A 109 3.01 0.45 0.05
N SER A 110 2.10 -0.52 -0.09
CA SER A 110 1.44 -0.81 -1.36
C SER A 110 0.50 0.31 -1.83
N HIS A 111 -0.16 1.00 -0.90
CA HIS A 111 -1.04 2.14 -1.20
C HIS A 111 -0.25 3.35 -1.68
N PHE A 112 0.84 3.69 -0.98
CA PHE A 112 1.71 4.79 -1.39
C PHE A 112 2.26 4.59 -2.81
N ARG A 113 2.76 3.39 -3.16
CA ARG A 113 3.23 3.14 -4.54
C ARG A 113 2.11 3.27 -5.57
N TRP A 114 0.89 2.92 -5.19
CA TRP A 114 -0.24 2.85 -6.09
C TRP A 114 -0.80 4.26 -6.35
N GLN A 115 -0.83 5.13 -5.34
CA GLN A 115 -1.12 6.56 -5.48
C GLN A 115 -0.07 7.28 -6.33
N ILE A 116 1.23 7.07 -6.06
CA ILE A 116 2.33 7.65 -6.86
C ILE A 116 2.21 7.24 -8.34
N ARG A 117 1.90 5.96 -8.63
CA ARG A 117 1.69 5.53 -10.03
C ARG A 117 0.47 6.19 -10.66
N THR A 118 -0.64 6.32 -9.93
CA THR A 118 -1.84 7.00 -10.42
C THR A 118 -1.51 8.43 -10.81
N PHE A 119 -0.73 9.16 -9.99
CA PHE A 119 -0.29 10.51 -10.30
C PHE A 119 0.42 10.60 -11.66
N TRP A 120 1.44 9.77 -11.89
CA TRP A 120 2.20 9.81 -13.14
C TRP A 120 1.35 9.47 -14.37
N PHE A 121 0.43 8.52 -14.26
CA PHE A 121 -0.51 8.23 -15.33
C PHE A 121 -1.48 9.37 -15.57
N THR A 122 -2.02 10.00 -14.53
CA THR A 122 -2.91 11.17 -14.68
C THR A 122 -2.16 12.31 -15.36
N VAL A 123 -0.94 12.63 -14.94
CA VAL A 123 -0.13 13.67 -15.59
C VAL A 123 0.11 13.34 -17.08
N LEU A 124 0.50 12.10 -17.39
CA LEU A 124 0.73 11.66 -18.76
C LEU A 124 -0.52 11.81 -19.63
N TRP A 125 -1.66 11.28 -19.18
CA TRP A 125 -2.91 11.32 -19.94
C TRP A 125 -3.52 12.73 -20.02
N SER A 126 -3.37 13.54 -18.97
CA SER A 126 -3.80 14.95 -18.99
C SER A 126 -2.97 15.79 -19.95
N LEU A 127 -1.65 15.58 -20.01
CA LEU A 127 -0.80 16.23 -21.01
C LEU A 127 -1.17 15.80 -22.43
N LEU A 128 -1.39 14.50 -22.64
CA LEU A 128 -1.78 13.97 -23.95
C LEU A 128 -3.15 14.48 -24.40
N GLY A 129 -4.11 14.52 -23.47
CA GLY A 129 -5.44 15.09 -23.69
C GLY A 129 -5.40 16.59 -23.97
N GLY A 130 -4.56 17.35 -23.25
CA GLY A 130 -4.36 18.78 -23.49
C GLY A 130 -3.74 19.06 -24.87
N LEU A 131 -2.72 18.31 -25.26
CA LEU A 131 -2.07 18.43 -26.58
C LEU A 131 -3.03 18.11 -27.74
N THR A 132 -3.91 17.13 -27.54
CA THR A 132 -4.90 16.71 -28.55
C THR A 132 -6.22 17.48 -28.47
N ALA A 133 -6.37 18.41 -27.52
CA ALA A 133 -7.58 19.21 -27.32
C ALA A 133 -7.89 20.11 -28.53
N GLY A 134 -6.85 20.61 -29.22
CA GLY A 134 -7.01 21.40 -30.45
C GLY A 134 -7.68 20.64 -31.59
N PHE A 135 -7.65 19.29 -31.56
CA PHE A 135 -8.29 18.42 -32.55
C PHE A 135 -9.67 17.92 -32.09
N GLY A 136 -10.21 18.43 -30.97
CA GLY A 136 -11.50 18.01 -30.39
C GLY A 136 -11.47 16.67 -29.65
N VAL A 137 -10.57 15.75 -30.01
CA VAL A 137 -10.43 14.43 -29.36
C VAL A 137 -9.90 14.53 -27.92
N GLY A 138 -9.12 15.56 -27.61
CA GLY A 138 -8.55 15.75 -26.28
C GLY A 138 -9.58 15.80 -25.16
N LEU A 139 -10.79 16.33 -25.40
CA LEU A 139 -11.86 16.34 -24.40
C LEU A 139 -12.32 14.93 -24.01
N LEU A 140 -12.40 14.00 -24.97
CA LEU A 140 -12.75 12.60 -24.70
C LEU A 140 -11.65 11.91 -23.89
N ILE A 141 -10.39 12.19 -24.21
CA ILE A 141 -9.24 11.65 -23.46
C ILE A 141 -9.23 12.17 -22.03
N LEU A 142 -9.45 13.48 -21.83
CA LEU A 142 -9.53 14.08 -20.51
C LEU A 142 -10.70 13.52 -19.70
N PHE A 143 -11.88 13.35 -20.32
CA PHE A 143 -13.04 12.73 -19.67
C PHE A 143 -12.78 11.27 -19.28
N ALA A 144 -12.19 10.47 -20.17
CA ALA A 144 -11.81 9.09 -19.87
C ALA A 144 -10.77 9.03 -18.74
N THR A 145 -9.80 9.95 -18.72
CA THR A 145 -8.79 10.08 -17.65
C THR A 145 -9.44 10.41 -16.32
N ALA A 146 -10.40 11.33 -16.32
CA ALA A 146 -11.20 11.71 -15.15
C ALA A 146 -11.94 10.50 -14.56
N VAL A 147 -12.70 9.77 -15.38
CA VAL A 147 -13.43 8.56 -14.94
C VAL A 147 -12.48 7.48 -14.43
N TRP A 148 -11.37 7.24 -15.15
CA TRP A 148 -10.35 6.28 -14.75
C TRP A 148 -9.71 6.63 -13.40
N LEU A 149 -9.42 7.90 -13.17
CA LEU A 149 -8.87 8.40 -11.91
C LEU A 149 -9.84 8.17 -10.74
N ILE A 150 -11.13 8.48 -10.93
CA ILE A 150 -12.18 8.25 -9.92
C ILE A 150 -12.27 6.76 -9.59
N TYR A 151 -12.36 5.89 -10.59
CA TYR A 151 -12.38 4.44 -10.40
C TYR A 151 -11.17 3.95 -9.60
N ARG A 152 -9.96 4.42 -9.95
CA ARG A 152 -8.74 4.10 -9.23
C ARG A 152 -8.91 4.49 -7.78
N ILE A 153 -9.13 5.79 -7.49
CA ILE A 153 -9.29 6.33 -6.12
C ILE A 153 -10.29 5.49 -5.30
N ALA A 154 -11.47 5.21 -5.85
CA ALA A 154 -12.50 4.41 -5.18
C ALA A 154 -12.00 3.00 -4.82
N LYS A 155 -11.33 2.32 -5.76
CA LYS A 155 -10.75 0.98 -5.52
C LYS A 155 -9.71 0.98 -4.40
N GLY A 156 -8.86 2.00 -4.35
CA GLY A 156 -7.85 2.11 -3.29
C GLY A 156 -8.43 2.46 -1.95
N TRP A 157 -9.44 3.33 -1.92
CA TRP A 157 -10.16 3.63 -0.69
C TRP A 157 -10.79 2.36 -0.13
N LEU A 158 -11.52 1.61 -0.94
CA LEU A 158 -12.18 0.37 -0.51
C LEU A 158 -11.18 -0.66 0.06
N ASN A 159 -10.02 -0.80 -0.57
CA ASN A 159 -8.97 -1.68 -0.05
C ASN A 159 -8.35 -1.15 1.25
N LEU A 160 -8.19 0.16 1.39
CA LEU A 160 -7.70 0.80 2.61
C LEU A 160 -8.68 0.62 3.78
N SER A 161 -9.99 0.76 3.55
CA SER A 161 -11.02 0.54 4.58
C SER A 161 -11.09 -0.92 5.03
N ASP A 162 -10.81 -1.85 4.13
CA ASP A 162 -10.77 -3.28 4.40
C ASP A 162 -9.44 -3.76 5.01
N GLY A 163 -8.43 -2.89 5.14
CA GLY A 163 -7.08 -3.27 5.58
C GLY A 163 -6.35 -4.21 4.60
N LYS A 164 -6.69 -4.16 3.32
CA LYS A 164 -6.14 -5.01 2.25
C LYS A 164 -5.16 -4.21 1.38
N ALA A 165 -4.12 -4.85 0.87
CA ALA A 165 -3.20 -4.23 -0.10
C ALA A 165 -3.86 -3.95 -1.47
N VAL A 166 -3.25 -3.08 -2.28
CA VAL A 166 -3.70 -2.67 -3.64
C VAL A 166 -2.80 -3.17 -4.77
#